data_AF-A0AB36XU34-F1
#
_entry.id   AF-A0AB36XU34-F1
#
_cell.length_a   1.000
_cell.length_b   1.000
_cell.length_c   1.000
_cell.angle_alpha   90.00
_cell.angle_beta   90.00
_cell.angle_gamma   90.00
#
_symmetry.space_group_name_H-M   'P 1'
#
loop_
_entity.id
_entity.type
_entity.pdbx_description
1 polymer ?
#
loop_
_entity_poly.entity_id
_entity_poly.type
_entity_poly.pdbx_seq_one_letter_code
_entity_poly.pdbx_strand_id
1 'polypeptide(L)'
;MAVIVSVAQLNVSQVQTELALSQAELAKSQLKIAQVQVSPQIHVEAEYILDEATGKPTEDRIKISNLGFPLVTASSKSIVFLKATITEKELPFEQKTLFIALNSYYGAQIVTGSAQGVLFSTYSDNNNRNFGSLFKEFMSLSDRNNYSGYIELERYVNVNYSTHMGTADKLYFKVNMVGGAEKLEAKDGEDIFELHNSQFPLGKLEDFSTLTSTKLWELINAQKST
;
A
#
# COMPACT_ATOMS: atom_id res chain seq x y z
N MET A 1 14.65 42.71 57.71
CA MET A 1 14.28 43.05 56.32
C MET A 1 14.90 42.12 55.28
N ALA A 2 16.21 41.82 55.32
CA ALA A 2 16.86 40.94 54.33
C ALA A 2 16.25 39.53 54.21
N VAL A 3 15.88 38.87 55.32
CA VAL A 3 15.31 37.50 55.34
C VAL A 3 13.93 37.41 54.66
N ILE A 4 13.10 38.47 54.79
CA ILE A 4 11.76 38.51 54.20
C ILE A 4 11.86 38.68 52.67
N VAL A 5 12.82 39.49 52.21
CA VAL A 5 13.10 39.68 50.78
C VAL A 5 13.61 38.39 50.14
N SER A 6 14.47 37.62 50.83
CA SER A 6 14.98 36.35 50.31
C SER A 6 13.92 35.25 50.21
N VAL A 7 12.96 35.19 51.15
CA VAL A 7 11.83 34.23 51.06
C VAL A 7 10.89 34.59 49.91
N ALA A 8 10.60 35.88 49.69
CA ALA A 8 9.79 36.33 48.57
C ALA A 8 10.45 36.01 47.22
N GLN A 9 11.78 36.18 47.10
CA GLN A 9 12.53 35.83 45.90
C GLN A 9 12.49 34.33 45.59
N LEU A 10 12.57 33.46 46.60
CA LEU A 10 12.44 32.01 46.42
C LEU A 10 11.05 31.62 45.89
N ASN A 11 9.98 32.21 46.44
CA ASN A 11 8.62 31.95 45.97
C ASN A 11 8.41 32.42 44.52
N VAL A 12 8.94 33.59 44.16
CA VAL A 12 8.88 34.10 42.78
C VAL A 12 9.64 33.17 41.83
N SER A 13 10.82 32.69 42.23
CA SER A 13 11.61 31.75 41.42
C SER A 13 10.90 30.40 41.20
N GLN A 14 10.19 29.88 42.21
CA GLN A 14 9.41 28.65 42.08
C GLN A 14 8.25 28.84 41.11
N VAL A 15 7.45 29.89 41.27
CA VAL A 15 6.33 30.22 40.35
C VAL A 15 6.83 30.45 38.93
N GLN A 16 7.97 31.11 38.75
CA GLN A 16 8.59 31.30 37.43
C GLN A 16 9.00 29.98 36.78
N THR A 17 9.51 29.03 37.57
CA THR A 17 9.92 27.71 37.07
C THR A 17 8.70 26.88 36.65
N GLU A 18 7.66 26.86 37.47
CA GLU A 18 6.38 26.20 37.15
C GLU A 18 5.72 26.81 35.90
N LEU A 19 5.72 28.14 35.80
CA LEU A 19 5.21 28.85 34.64
C LEU A 19 6.02 28.50 33.38
N ALA A 20 7.36 28.46 33.47
CA ALA A 20 8.21 28.09 32.35
C ALA A 20 7.96 26.65 31.88
N LEU A 21 7.75 25.70 32.80
CA LEU A 21 7.38 24.32 32.47
C LEU A 21 6.04 24.26 31.75
N SER A 22 5.02 24.94 32.28
CA SER A 22 3.69 24.99 31.66
C SER A 22 3.73 25.63 30.26
N GLN A 23 4.51 26.70 30.08
CA GLN A 23 4.74 27.32 28.77
C GLN A 23 5.43 26.38 27.80
N ALA A 24 6.41 25.58 28.25
CA ALA A 24 7.08 24.60 27.41
C ALA A 24 6.13 23.48 26.96
N GLU A 25 5.26 23.00 27.84
CA GLU A 25 4.23 21.99 27.49
C GLU A 25 3.19 22.54 26.51
N LEU A 26 2.76 23.79 26.69
CA LEU A 26 1.89 24.48 25.76
C LEU A 26 2.54 24.63 24.39
N ALA A 27 3.80 25.08 24.35
CA ALA A 27 4.56 25.23 23.10
C ALA A 27 4.72 23.89 22.37
N LYS A 28 4.99 22.79 23.09
CA LYS A 28 5.03 21.44 22.51
C LYS A 28 3.68 21.03 21.90
N SER A 29 2.59 21.33 22.60
CA SER A 29 1.23 21.02 22.14
C SER A 29 0.86 21.84 20.89
N GLN A 30 1.20 23.13 20.88
CA GLN A 30 1.01 24.01 19.72
C GLN A 30 1.85 23.56 18.53
N LEU A 31 3.10 23.15 18.74
CA LEU A 31 3.95 22.60 17.69
C LEU A 31 3.32 21.34 17.07
N LYS A 32 2.80 20.43 17.90
CA LYS A 32 2.12 19.22 17.42
C LYS A 32 0.88 19.56 16.58
N ILE A 33 0.08 20.52 17.02
CA ILE A 33 -1.10 20.98 16.26
C ILE A 33 -0.66 21.60 14.93
N ALA A 34 0.33 22.49 14.94
CA ALA A 34 0.85 23.13 13.74
C ALA A 34 1.40 22.09 12.75
N GLN A 35 2.13 21.08 13.23
CA GLN A 35 2.61 19.97 12.41
C GLN A 35 1.46 19.21 11.75
N VAL A 36 0.40 18.88 12.49
CA VAL A 36 -0.78 18.20 11.93
C VAL A 36 -1.47 19.06 10.86
N GLN A 37 -1.57 20.38 11.07
CA GLN A 37 -2.18 21.30 10.11
C GLN A 37 -1.42 21.41 8.79
N VAL A 38 -0.10 21.19 8.81
CA VAL A 38 0.76 21.23 7.61
C VAL A 38 1.16 19.83 7.11
N SER A 39 0.55 18.78 7.64
CA SER A 39 0.81 17.41 7.19
C SER A 39 0.03 17.10 5.91
N PRO A 40 0.67 16.43 4.93
CA PRO A 40 -0.05 15.86 3.81
C PRO A 40 -0.95 14.72 4.30
N GLN A 41 -2.07 14.53 3.62
CA GLN A 41 -3.01 13.43 3.89
C GLN A 41 -3.14 12.63 2.60
N ILE A 42 -2.29 11.60 2.48
CA ILE A 42 -2.26 10.75 1.30
C ILE A 42 -3.34 9.68 1.44
N HIS A 43 -4.22 9.62 0.45
CA HIS A 43 -5.25 8.60 0.30
C HIS A 43 -4.97 7.78 -0.94
N VAL A 44 -5.13 6.47 -0.82
CA VAL A 44 -4.99 5.52 -1.92
C VAL A 44 -6.27 4.71 -1.99
N GLU A 45 -6.84 4.61 -3.17
CA GLU A 45 -8.04 3.82 -3.42
C GLU A 45 -7.99 3.10 -4.76
N ALA A 46 -8.65 1.94 -4.84
CA ALA A 46 -8.86 1.19 -6.07
C ALA A 46 -10.32 1.29 -6.52
N GLU A 47 -10.51 1.46 -7.82
CA GLU A 47 -11.83 1.57 -8.45
C GLU A 47 -11.88 0.67 -9.68
N TYR A 48 -13.04 0.05 -9.94
CA TYR A 48 -13.26 -0.60 -11.22
C TYR A 48 -13.68 0.40 -12.28
N ILE A 49 -13.17 0.20 -13.49
CA ILE A 49 -13.65 0.87 -14.69
C ILE A 49 -14.51 -0.14 -15.44
N LEU A 50 -15.77 0.24 -15.65
CA LEU A 50 -16.76 -0.59 -16.33
C LEU A 50 -16.68 -0.35 -17.83
N ASP A 51 -16.76 -1.42 -18.60
CA ASP A 51 -16.98 -1.38 -20.04
C ASP A 51 -18.41 -0.87 -20.32
N GLU A 52 -18.52 0.23 -21.06
CA GLU A 52 -19.80 0.93 -21.28
C GLU A 52 -20.86 0.07 -21.98
N ALA A 53 -20.43 -0.88 -22.82
CA ALA A 53 -21.34 -1.72 -23.59
C ALA A 53 -21.87 -2.91 -22.77
N THR A 54 -21.05 -3.48 -21.89
CA THR A 54 -21.37 -4.70 -21.14
C THR A 54 -21.70 -4.46 -19.67
N GLY A 55 -21.37 -3.27 -19.14
CA GLY A 55 -21.49 -2.92 -17.73
C GLY A 55 -20.57 -3.72 -16.81
N LYS A 56 -19.61 -4.48 -17.36
CA LYS A 56 -18.72 -5.37 -16.61
C LYS A 56 -17.40 -4.67 -16.30
N PRO A 57 -16.79 -4.92 -15.13
CA PRO A 57 -15.47 -4.37 -14.80
C PRO A 57 -14.40 -5.03 -15.67
N THR A 58 -13.77 -4.26 -16.55
CA THR A 58 -12.71 -4.74 -17.45
C THR A 58 -11.32 -4.29 -17.02
N GLU A 59 -11.26 -3.13 -16.38
CA GLU A 59 -10.05 -2.51 -15.88
C GLU A 59 -10.23 -2.14 -14.40
N ASP A 60 -9.11 -1.99 -13.71
CA ASP A 60 -9.03 -1.43 -12.37
C ASP A 60 -8.02 -0.29 -12.35
N ARG A 61 -8.33 0.75 -11.58
CA ARG A 61 -7.50 1.92 -11.40
C ARG A 61 -7.15 2.09 -9.94
N ILE A 62 -5.88 2.35 -9.65
CA ILE A 62 -5.46 2.91 -8.37
C ILE A 62 -5.38 4.42 -8.49
N LYS A 63 -6.12 5.13 -7.64
CA LYS A 63 -6.09 6.59 -7.52
C LYS A 63 -5.38 6.97 -6.22
N ILE A 64 -4.41 7.87 -6.33
CA ILE A 64 -3.66 8.41 -5.20
C ILE A 64 -3.94 9.90 -5.12
N SER A 65 -4.42 10.37 -3.98
CA SER A 65 -4.78 11.77 -3.74
C SER A 65 -4.14 12.33 -2.47
N ASN A 66 -3.91 13.63 -2.44
CA ASN A 66 -3.53 14.38 -1.25
C ASN A 66 -4.66 15.34 -0.86
N LEU A 67 -5.28 15.07 0.28
CA LEU A 67 -6.34 15.92 0.85
C LEU A 67 -5.83 16.86 1.94
N GLY A 68 -4.53 16.76 2.27
CA GLY A 68 -3.88 17.58 3.30
C GLY A 68 -3.09 18.73 2.69
N PHE A 69 -2.03 19.16 3.37
CA PHE A 69 -1.20 20.28 2.95
C PHE A 69 -0.50 20.03 1.59
N PRO A 70 -0.28 21.07 0.74
CA PRO A 70 0.37 20.90 -0.56
C PRO A 70 1.76 20.26 -0.49
N LEU A 71 2.02 19.36 -1.44
CA LEU A 71 3.33 18.74 -1.65
C LEU A 71 4.18 19.55 -2.61
N VAL A 72 5.50 19.50 -2.43
CA VAL A 72 6.46 20.07 -3.40
C VAL A 72 6.73 19.06 -4.52
N THR A 73 7.02 17.82 -4.13
CA THR A 73 7.22 16.72 -5.07
C THR A 73 6.48 15.49 -4.57
N ALA A 74 5.99 14.67 -5.49
CA ALA A 74 5.48 13.35 -5.20
C ALA A 74 5.90 12.38 -6.31
N SER A 75 6.09 11.12 -5.96
CA SER A 75 6.22 10.00 -6.90
C SER A 75 5.56 8.77 -6.28
N SER A 76 5.11 7.85 -7.12
CA SER A 76 4.52 6.61 -6.63
C SER A 76 4.94 5.41 -7.47
N LYS A 77 4.98 4.24 -6.83
CA LYS A 77 5.17 2.95 -7.49
C LYS A 77 4.11 1.98 -7.00
N SER A 78 3.42 1.36 -7.95
CA SER A 78 2.49 0.26 -7.68
C SER A 78 3.17 -1.07 -8.01
N ILE A 79 2.99 -2.06 -7.15
CA ILE A 79 3.43 -3.45 -7.39
C ILE A 79 2.28 -4.40 -7.09
N VAL A 80 2.31 -5.56 -7.73
CA VAL A 80 1.25 -6.57 -7.61
C VAL A 80 1.87 -7.94 -7.44
N PHE A 81 1.28 -8.74 -6.56
CA PHE A 81 1.55 -10.16 -6.44
C PHE A 81 0.29 -10.95 -6.78
N LEU A 82 0.49 -12.11 -7.40
CA LEU A 82 -0.53 -13.14 -7.53
C LEU A 82 -0.26 -14.20 -6.48
N LYS A 83 -1.24 -14.48 -5.64
CA LYS A 83 -1.22 -15.62 -4.74
C LYS A 83 -2.18 -16.68 -5.26
N ALA A 84 -1.66 -17.88 -5.48
CA ALA A 84 -2.46 -19.04 -5.84
C ALA A 84 -2.44 -20.04 -4.69
N THR A 85 -3.60 -20.57 -4.33
CA THR A 85 -3.77 -21.55 -3.27
C THR A 85 -4.50 -22.76 -3.83
N ILE A 86 -4.01 -23.97 -3.54
CA ILE A 86 -4.76 -25.20 -3.74
C ILE A 86 -4.89 -25.94 -2.40
N THR A 87 -6.05 -26.53 -2.18
CA THR A 87 -6.34 -27.35 -0.99
C THR A 87 -6.93 -28.67 -1.45
N GLU A 88 -6.39 -29.79 -1.01
CA GLU A 88 -6.99 -31.11 -1.28
C GLU A 88 -8.42 -31.16 -0.78
N LYS A 89 -9.32 -31.77 -1.55
CA LYS A 89 -10.72 -31.92 -1.13
C LYS A 89 -10.96 -33.09 -0.20
N GLU A 90 -10.01 -34.01 -0.15
CA GLU A 90 -10.04 -35.19 0.69
C GLU A 90 -8.92 -35.11 1.73
N LEU A 91 -9.07 -35.90 2.80
CA LEU A 91 -8.06 -35.97 3.87
C LEU A 91 -6.70 -36.39 3.27
N PRO A 92 -5.60 -35.72 3.64
CA PRO A 92 -5.44 -34.85 4.82
C PRO A 92 -5.78 -33.35 4.65
N PHE A 93 -6.40 -32.92 3.54
CA PHE A 93 -6.66 -31.50 3.22
C PHE A 93 -5.36 -30.67 3.12
N GLU A 94 -4.32 -31.22 2.49
CA GLU A 94 -3.05 -30.49 2.32
C GLU A 94 -3.28 -29.19 1.52
N GLN A 95 -2.73 -28.09 2.03
CA GLN A 95 -2.79 -26.78 1.38
C GLN A 95 -1.41 -26.38 0.87
N LYS A 96 -1.34 -25.98 -0.40
CA LYS A 96 -0.16 -25.38 -1.01
C LYS A 96 -0.46 -23.96 -1.43
N THR A 97 0.49 -23.05 -1.24
CA THR A 97 0.35 -21.63 -1.59
C THR A 97 1.57 -21.15 -2.36
N LEU A 98 1.33 -20.68 -3.57
CA LEU A 98 2.32 -20.06 -4.43
C LEU A 98 2.13 -18.53 -4.40
N PHE A 99 3.24 -17.80 -4.27
CA PHE A 99 3.26 -16.34 -4.29
C PHE A 99 4.20 -15.85 -5.39
N ILE A 100 3.66 -15.11 -6.36
CA ILE A 100 4.37 -14.68 -7.58
C ILE A 100 4.33 -13.17 -7.65
N ALA A 101 5.48 -12.52 -7.76
CA ALA A 101 5.52 -11.10 -8.11
C ALA A 101 5.19 -10.93 -9.61
N LEU A 102 4.23 -10.06 -9.90
CA LEU A 102 3.82 -9.76 -11.27
C LEU A 102 4.60 -8.55 -11.79
N ASN A 103 4.96 -8.61 -13.07
CA ASN A 103 5.32 -7.42 -13.84
C ASN A 103 4.14 -6.99 -14.71
N SER A 104 4.12 -5.71 -15.09
CA SER A 104 3.21 -5.16 -16.11
C SER A 104 1.71 -5.33 -15.82
N TYR A 105 1.29 -5.62 -14.58
CA TYR A 105 -0.14 -5.66 -14.22
C TYR A 105 -0.78 -4.28 -14.42
N TYR A 106 -0.05 -3.22 -14.06
CA TYR A 106 -0.41 -1.85 -14.37
C TYR A 106 0.39 -1.37 -15.58
N GLY A 107 -0.32 -0.99 -16.64
CA GLY A 107 0.29 -0.64 -17.93
C GLY A 107 0.56 0.85 -18.11
N ALA A 108 -0.17 1.71 -17.39
CA ALA A 108 -0.03 3.16 -17.50
C ALA A 108 -0.22 3.87 -16.15
N GLN A 109 0.51 4.96 -15.97
CA GLN A 109 0.31 5.90 -14.87
C GLN A 109 0.17 7.32 -15.42
N ILE A 110 -0.90 8.00 -15.01
CA ILE A 110 -1.12 9.42 -15.28
C ILE A 110 -0.67 10.20 -14.03
N VAL A 111 0.28 11.11 -14.23
CA VAL A 111 0.75 12.07 -13.22
C VAL A 111 0.06 13.41 -13.47
N THR A 112 -0.67 13.94 -12.49
CA THR A 112 -1.44 15.19 -12.68
C THR A 112 -0.58 16.44 -12.57
N GLY A 113 0.56 16.35 -11.88
CA GLY A 113 1.40 17.51 -11.53
C GLY A 113 0.83 18.40 -10.42
N SER A 114 -0.32 18.05 -9.85
CA SER A 114 -0.97 18.80 -8.78
C SER A 114 -0.28 18.58 -7.44
N ALA A 115 -0.21 19.63 -6.60
CA ALA A 115 0.30 19.55 -5.23
C ALA A 115 -0.75 19.05 -4.21
N GLN A 116 -2.03 19.08 -4.58
CA GLN A 116 -3.19 18.64 -3.80
C GLN A 116 -4.25 18.03 -4.73
N GLY A 117 -5.21 17.30 -4.18
CA GLY A 117 -6.21 16.56 -4.95
C GLY A 117 -5.62 15.27 -5.52
N VAL A 118 -6.07 14.84 -6.69
CA VAL A 118 -5.54 13.64 -7.35
C VAL A 118 -4.11 13.90 -7.80
N LEU A 119 -3.16 13.09 -7.33
CA LEU A 119 -1.74 13.14 -7.68
C LEU A 119 -1.42 12.16 -8.83
N PHE A 120 -1.92 10.93 -8.70
CA PHE A 120 -1.63 9.83 -9.62
C PHE A 120 -2.88 8.99 -9.87
N SER A 121 -2.99 8.50 -11.09
CA SER A 121 -3.95 7.47 -11.48
C SER A 121 -3.21 6.38 -12.25
N THR A 122 -3.14 5.17 -11.70
CA THR A 122 -2.50 4.01 -12.32
C THR A 122 -3.57 3.07 -12.86
N TYR A 123 -3.51 2.69 -14.13
CA TYR A 123 -4.53 1.91 -14.83
C TYR A 123 -4.02 0.52 -15.18
N SER A 124 -4.85 -0.50 -14.94
CA SER A 124 -4.57 -1.86 -15.41
C SER A 124 -4.93 -1.98 -16.88
N ASP A 125 -4.06 -2.61 -17.66
CA ASP A 125 -4.24 -2.76 -19.11
C ASP A 125 -5.18 -3.93 -19.40
N ASN A 126 -6.48 -3.75 -19.13
CA ASN A 126 -7.53 -4.78 -19.23
C ASN A 126 -7.28 -6.04 -18.38
N ASN A 127 -6.37 -5.96 -17.42
CA ASN A 127 -5.94 -7.13 -16.65
C ASN A 127 -7.00 -7.64 -15.67
N ASN A 128 -8.00 -6.84 -15.30
CA ASN A 128 -9.10 -7.33 -14.47
C ASN A 128 -9.98 -8.36 -15.23
N ARG A 129 -10.22 -8.15 -16.53
CA ARG A 129 -10.91 -9.14 -17.38
C ARG A 129 -10.09 -10.43 -17.49
N ASN A 130 -8.80 -10.31 -17.76
CA ASN A 130 -7.89 -11.46 -17.90
C ASN A 130 -7.76 -12.24 -16.58
N PHE A 131 -7.72 -11.53 -15.44
CA PHE A 131 -7.74 -12.14 -14.11
C PHE A 131 -9.02 -12.94 -13.87
N GLY A 132 -10.19 -12.39 -14.22
CA GLY A 132 -11.45 -13.11 -14.09
C GLY A 132 -11.51 -14.41 -14.91
N SER A 133 -10.90 -14.44 -16.09
CA SER A 133 -10.77 -15.65 -16.91
C SER A 133 -9.80 -16.64 -16.28
N LEU A 134 -8.60 -16.20 -15.91
CA LEU A 134 -7.58 -17.03 -15.26
C LEU A 134 -8.09 -17.66 -13.97
N PHE A 135 -8.83 -16.91 -13.16
CA PHE A 135 -9.46 -17.38 -11.92
C PHE A 135 -10.40 -18.56 -12.19
N LYS A 136 -11.31 -18.42 -13.15
CA LYS A 136 -12.27 -19.48 -13.51
C LYS A 136 -11.58 -20.72 -14.06
N GLU A 137 -10.58 -20.53 -14.93
CA GLU A 137 -9.81 -21.63 -15.49
C GLU A 137 -9.03 -22.38 -14.41
N PHE A 138 -8.36 -21.65 -13.51
CA PHE A 138 -7.59 -22.25 -12.41
C PHE A 138 -8.48 -23.01 -11.42
N MET A 139 -9.65 -22.44 -11.08
CA MET A 139 -10.66 -23.15 -10.29
C MET A 139 -11.09 -24.45 -10.95
N SER A 140 -11.45 -24.41 -12.25
CA SER A 140 -11.90 -25.60 -12.98
C SER A 140 -10.80 -26.65 -13.13
N LEU A 141 -9.56 -26.23 -13.37
CA LEU A 141 -8.42 -27.13 -13.45
C LEU A 141 -8.14 -27.80 -12.10
N SER A 142 -8.18 -27.04 -11.01
CA SER A 142 -7.98 -27.58 -9.66
C SER A 142 -9.07 -28.59 -9.30
N ASP A 143 -10.32 -28.27 -9.63
CA ASP A 143 -11.49 -29.13 -9.41
C ASP A 143 -11.33 -30.49 -10.10
N ARG A 144 -10.89 -30.49 -11.36
CA ARG A 144 -10.60 -31.71 -12.14
C ARG A 144 -9.49 -32.58 -11.56
N ASN A 145 -8.60 -32.01 -10.75
CA ASN A 145 -7.50 -32.71 -10.11
C ASN A 145 -7.79 -33.07 -8.64
N ASN A 146 -9.04 -32.92 -8.17
CA ASN A 146 -9.46 -33.16 -6.77
C ASN A 146 -8.95 -32.14 -5.74
N TYR A 147 -8.70 -30.90 -6.18
CA TYR A 147 -8.34 -29.76 -5.31
C TYR A 147 -9.39 -28.65 -5.39
N SER A 148 -9.52 -27.87 -4.33
CA SER A 148 -10.12 -26.54 -4.37
C SER A 148 -9.02 -25.53 -4.71
N GLY A 149 -9.18 -24.78 -5.81
CA GLY A 149 -8.23 -23.77 -6.26
C GLY A 149 -8.76 -22.36 -6.05
N TYR A 150 -7.90 -21.45 -5.60
CA TYR A 150 -8.21 -20.04 -5.44
C TYR A 150 -7.01 -19.17 -5.83
N ILE A 151 -7.26 -18.07 -6.53
CA ILE A 151 -6.23 -17.06 -6.79
C ILE A 151 -6.70 -15.67 -6.33
N GLU A 152 -5.77 -14.89 -5.79
CA GLU A 152 -5.99 -13.50 -5.35
C GLU A 152 -4.86 -12.58 -5.79
N LEU A 153 -5.18 -11.30 -5.97
CA LEU A 153 -4.21 -10.24 -6.25
C LEU A 153 -3.94 -9.44 -4.99
N GLU A 154 -2.68 -9.38 -4.59
CA GLU A 154 -2.22 -8.47 -3.54
C GLU A 154 -1.54 -7.26 -4.17
N ARG A 155 -2.10 -6.07 -3.94
CA ARG A 155 -1.67 -4.83 -4.56
C ARG A 155 -1.08 -3.90 -3.52
N TYR A 156 0.09 -3.35 -3.81
CA TYR A 156 0.80 -2.45 -2.92
C TYR A 156 1.21 -1.18 -3.64
N VAL A 157 1.22 -0.08 -2.91
CA VAL A 157 1.60 1.23 -3.40
C VAL A 157 2.61 1.84 -2.44
N ASN A 158 3.68 2.38 -2.99
CA ASN A 158 4.51 3.33 -2.27
C ASN A 158 4.28 4.74 -2.81
N VAL A 159 4.38 5.73 -1.93
CA VAL A 159 4.33 7.15 -2.26
C VAL A 159 5.51 7.82 -1.58
N ASN A 160 6.44 8.35 -2.37
CA ASN A 160 7.53 9.19 -1.87
C ASN A 160 7.12 10.64 -2.09
N TYR A 161 7.23 11.49 -1.07
CA TYR A 161 6.91 12.91 -1.19
C TYR A 161 7.86 13.81 -0.44
N SER A 162 7.82 15.10 -0.77
CA SER A 162 8.44 16.17 0.01
C SER A 162 7.48 17.32 0.25
N THR A 163 7.65 18.02 1.38
CA THR A 163 6.82 19.16 1.79
C THR A 163 7.61 20.47 1.76
N HIS A 164 6.90 21.61 1.79
CA HIS A 164 7.52 22.93 1.85
C HIS A 164 8.36 23.19 3.10
N MET A 165 8.19 22.38 4.15
CA MET A 165 8.98 22.43 5.38
C MET A 165 10.32 21.67 5.28
N GLY A 166 10.62 21.09 4.11
CA GLY A 166 11.85 20.30 3.89
C GLY A 166 11.75 18.85 4.37
N THR A 167 10.58 18.41 4.83
CA THR A 167 10.35 17.00 5.19
C THR A 167 10.23 16.17 3.92
N ALA A 168 11.02 15.10 3.80
CA ALA A 168 10.86 14.05 2.81
C ALA A 168 10.50 12.75 3.51
N ASP A 169 9.50 12.05 3.00
CA ASP A 169 8.99 10.84 3.64
C ASP A 169 8.46 9.84 2.58
N LYS A 170 8.27 8.60 3.01
CA LYS A 170 7.77 7.50 2.20
C LYS A 170 6.67 6.76 2.94
N LEU A 171 5.54 6.60 2.26
CA LEU A 171 4.39 5.86 2.76
C LEU A 171 4.15 4.61 1.94
N TYR A 172 3.70 3.55 2.61
CA TYR A 172 3.37 2.28 2.00
C TYR A 172 1.92 1.92 2.30
N PHE A 173 1.26 1.29 1.33
CA PHE A 173 -0.15 0.94 1.43
C PHE A 173 -0.42 -0.45 0.85
N LYS A 174 -1.26 -1.23 1.52
CA LYS A 174 -1.93 -2.42 0.96
C LYS A 174 -3.30 -2.03 0.43
N VAL A 175 -3.54 -2.23 -0.86
CA VAL A 175 -4.72 -1.72 -1.57
C VAL A 175 -5.79 -2.81 -1.70
N ASN A 176 -6.96 -2.56 -1.10
CA ASN A 176 -8.12 -3.46 -1.18
C ASN A 176 -8.69 -3.55 -2.59
N MET A 177 -9.27 -4.70 -2.97
CA MET A 177 -9.77 -5.00 -4.33
C MET A 177 -10.49 -3.80 -4.96
N VAL A 178 -11.41 -3.21 -4.18
CA VAL A 178 -12.10 -1.95 -4.43
C VAL A 178 -12.13 -1.15 -3.12
N GLY A 179 -12.11 0.17 -3.23
CA GLY A 179 -12.20 1.10 -2.11
C GLY A 179 -10.83 1.50 -1.60
N GLY A 180 -10.75 1.86 -0.31
CA GLY A 180 -9.54 2.43 0.28
C GLY A 180 -8.38 1.43 0.46
N ALA A 181 -7.23 1.95 0.86
CA ALA A 181 -6.06 1.18 1.21
C ALA A 181 -5.74 1.28 2.71
N GLU A 182 -5.07 0.27 3.23
CA GLU A 182 -4.50 0.26 4.57
C GLU A 182 -3.07 0.79 4.52
N LYS A 183 -2.74 1.75 5.37
CA LYS A 183 -1.35 2.21 5.54
C LYS A 183 -0.55 1.16 6.28
N LEU A 184 0.59 0.77 5.72
CA LEU A 184 1.52 -0.17 6.33
C LEU A 184 2.57 0.55 7.16
N GLU A 185 3.14 -0.17 8.12
CA GLU A 185 4.38 0.24 8.77
C GLU A 185 5.52 0.32 7.74
N ALA A 186 6.44 1.26 7.93
CA ALA A 186 7.47 1.57 6.95
C ALA A 186 8.34 0.34 6.62
N LYS A 187 8.70 -0.43 7.65
CA LYS A 187 9.51 -1.65 7.51
C LYS A 187 8.80 -2.73 6.70
N ASP A 188 7.54 -3.02 7.03
CA ASP A 188 6.77 -4.05 6.32
C ASP A 188 6.61 -3.68 4.85
N GLY A 189 6.35 -2.40 4.57
CA GLY A 189 6.30 -1.88 3.21
C GLY A 189 7.62 -1.98 2.46
N GLU A 190 8.74 -1.66 3.12
CA GLU A 190 10.09 -1.82 2.56
C GLU A 190 10.38 -3.27 2.18
N ASP A 191 10.18 -4.20 3.11
CA ASP A 191 10.44 -5.62 2.91
C ASP A 191 9.63 -6.19 1.73
N ILE A 192 8.37 -5.79 1.57
CA ILE A 192 7.50 -6.21 0.44
C ILE A 192 8.01 -5.67 -0.89
N PHE A 193 8.40 -4.40 -0.96
CA PHE A 193 8.91 -3.79 -2.19
C PHE A 193 10.30 -4.33 -2.54
N GLU A 194 11.15 -4.62 -1.57
CA GLU A 194 12.43 -5.28 -1.76
C GLU A 194 12.24 -6.71 -2.28
N LEU A 195 11.31 -7.48 -1.70
CA LEU A 195 10.95 -8.80 -2.20
C LEU A 195 10.54 -8.75 -3.67
N HIS A 196 9.65 -7.83 -4.04
CA HIS A 196 9.23 -7.64 -5.44
C HIS A 196 10.41 -7.30 -6.36
N ASN A 197 11.25 -6.33 -5.96
CA ASN A 197 12.40 -5.90 -6.75
C ASN A 197 13.48 -6.98 -6.85
N SER A 198 13.68 -7.82 -5.83
CA SER A 198 14.67 -8.90 -5.85
C SER A 198 14.33 -10.00 -6.87
N GLN A 199 13.04 -10.13 -7.23
CA GLN A 199 12.57 -11.03 -8.28
C GLN A 199 12.74 -10.44 -9.70
N PHE A 200 12.97 -9.12 -9.82
CA PHE A 200 13.16 -8.39 -11.08
C PHE A 200 14.46 -8.78 -11.84
N PRO A 201 15.68 -8.74 -11.26
CA PRO A 201 16.91 -9.05 -11.98
C PRO A 201 17.12 -10.55 -12.26
N LEU A 202 16.29 -11.43 -11.70
CA LEU A 202 16.38 -12.88 -11.90
C LEU A 202 15.50 -13.41 -13.05
N GLY A 203 14.79 -12.53 -13.77
CA GLY A 203 13.80 -12.95 -14.78
C GLY A 203 12.64 -13.77 -14.19
N LYS A 204 12.39 -13.62 -12.88
CA LYS A 204 11.38 -14.36 -12.11
C LYS A 204 10.06 -13.60 -11.95
N LEU A 205 9.99 -12.36 -12.45
CA LEU A 205 8.71 -11.68 -12.55
C LEU A 205 7.93 -12.30 -13.70
N GLU A 206 6.73 -12.76 -13.39
CA GLU A 206 5.83 -13.29 -14.38
C GLU A 206 5.07 -12.13 -15.03
N ASP A 207 5.12 -12.07 -16.36
CA ASP A 207 4.23 -11.19 -17.11
C ASP A 207 2.81 -11.75 -16.98
N PHE A 208 1.93 -10.96 -16.38
CA PHE A 208 0.56 -11.37 -16.14
C PHE A 208 -0.16 -11.80 -17.43
N SER A 209 0.15 -11.18 -18.57
CA SER A 209 -0.44 -11.53 -19.86
C SER A 209 -0.07 -12.94 -20.35
N THR A 210 0.99 -13.53 -19.80
CA THR A 210 1.50 -14.86 -20.17
C THR A 210 1.12 -15.95 -19.17
N LEU A 211 0.51 -15.59 -18.03
CA LEU A 211 0.10 -16.55 -17.02
C LEU A 211 -1.11 -17.36 -17.48
N THR A 212 -1.01 -18.67 -17.32
CA THR A 212 -2.09 -19.61 -17.62
C THR A 212 -2.40 -20.46 -16.39
N SER A 213 -3.63 -20.99 -16.34
CA SER A 213 -4.03 -21.91 -15.27
C SER A 213 -3.11 -23.14 -15.16
N THR A 214 -2.69 -23.70 -16.29
CA THR A 214 -1.72 -24.81 -16.36
C THR A 214 -0.37 -24.43 -15.78
N LYS A 215 0.18 -23.26 -16.14
CA LYS A 215 1.46 -22.80 -15.59
C LYS A 215 1.38 -22.60 -14.07
N LEU A 216 0.30 -22.01 -13.57
CA LEU A 216 0.09 -21.86 -12.12
C LEU A 216 0.00 -23.22 -11.41
N TRP A 217 -0.70 -24.17 -12.02
CA TRP A 217 -0.84 -25.54 -11.51
C TRP A 217 0.50 -26.28 -11.44
N GLU A 218 1.35 -26.13 -12.45
CA GLU A 218 2.69 -26.71 -12.46
C GLU A 218 3.58 -26.08 -11.38
N LEU A 219 3.57 -24.75 -11.28
CA LEU A 219 4.38 -24.02 -10.30
C LEU A 219 4.01 -24.35 -8.85
N ILE A 220 2.70 -24.43 -8.54
CA ILE A 220 2.25 -24.71 -7.17
C ILE A 220 2.53 -26.15 -6.75
N ASN A 221 2.51 -27.11 -7.68
CA ASN A 221 2.84 -28.51 -7.41
C ASN A 221 4.35 -28.80 -7.43
N ALA A 222 5.14 -27.96 -8.12
CA ALA A 222 6.60 -28.03 -8.08
C ALA A 222 7.19 -27.56 -6.74
N GLN A 223 6.43 -26.82 -5.94
CA GLN A 223 6.81 -26.53 -4.55
C GLN A 223 6.75 -27.83 -3.75
N LYS A 224 7.91 -28.24 -3.23
CA LYS A 224 7.98 -29.37 -2.29
C LYS A 224 7.12 -29.03 -1.08
N SER A 225 6.24 -29.96 -0.68
CA SER A 225 5.53 -29.88 0.60
C SER A 225 6.55 -29.69 1.72
N THR A 226 6.60 -28.49 2.29
CA THR A 226 7.41 -28.17 3.48
C THR A 226 6.72 -28.64 4.74
#